data_AF-A0A291QZR6-F1
#
_entry.id   AF-A0A291QZR6-F1
#
_cell.length_a   1.000
_cell.length_b   1.000
_cell.length_c   1.000
_cell.angle_alpha   90.00
_cell.angle_beta   90.00
_cell.angle_gamma   90.00
#
_symmetry.space_group_name_H-M   'P 1'
#
loop_
_entity.id
_entity.type
_entity.pdbx_description
1 polymer ?
#
loop_
_entity_poly.entity_id
_entity_poly.type
_entity_poly.pdbx_seq_one_letter_code
_entity_poly.pdbx_strand_id
1 'polypeptide(L)' 'MDAHHIFPQAQKFQSYFQKAGINIHDPKNLVWWERGAHRSAAGAYNNARSNFFRANPNGTGQQIQSFGESLMKQYGF' A
#
# COMPACT_ATOMS: atom_id res chain seq x y z
N MET A 1 0.60 13.43 14.16
CA MET A 1 1.11 12.49 13.15
C MET A 1 0.51 11.13 13.42
N ASP A 2 0.02 10.43 12.40
CA ASP A 2 -0.46 9.05 12.50
C ASP A 2 0.49 8.14 11.70
N ALA A 3 0.78 6.95 12.24
CA ALA A 3 1.47 5.91 11.50
C ALA A 3 0.51 5.33 10.44
N HIS A 4 0.73 5.70 9.19
CA HIS A 4 0.03 5.10 8.05
C HIS A 4 0.77 3.86 7.59
N HIS A 5 0.04 2.79 7.30
CA HIS A 5 0.64 1.63 6.67
C HIS A 5 0.91 1.98 5.21
N ILE A 6 2.13 1.71 4.71
CA ILE A 6 2.43 1.79 3.28
C ILE A 6 1.51 0.82 2.53
N PHE A 7 1.10 -0.29 3.16
CA PHE A 7 0.24 -1.30 2.55
C PHE A 7 -1.20 -1.21 3.10
N PRO A 8 -2.24 -1.41 2.26
CA PRO A 8 -3.61 -1.44 2.70
C PRO A 8 -3.83 -2.60 3.66
N GLN A 9 -4.55 -2.33 4.74
CA GLN A 9 -5.02 -3.35 5.67
C GLN A 9 -6.24 -4.12 5.14
N ALA A 10 -6.78 -3.75 3.98
CA ALA A 10 -7.94 -4.41 3.40
C ALA A 10 -7.62 -5.90 3.14
N GLN A 11 -8.43 -6.77 3.75
CA GLN A 11 -8.20 -8.21 3.79
C GLN A 11 -8.09 -8.86 2.40
N LYS A 12 -8.72 -8.26 1.38
CA LYS A 12 -8.61 -8.68 -0.03
C LYS A 12 -7.18 -8.66 -0.60
N PHE A 13 -6.25 -7.92 0.01
CA PHE A 13 -4.85 -7.85 -0.41
C PHE A 13 -3.91 -8.72 0.42
N GLN A 14 -4.40 -9.27 1.54
CA GLN A 14 -3.58 -10.01 2.50
C GLN A 14 -2.89 -11.23 1.87
N SER A 15 -3.59 -11.92 0.96
CA SER A 15 -3.06 -13.09 0.23
C SER A 15 -1.90 -12.74 -0.71
N TYR A 16 -1.92 -11.55 -1.32
CA TYR A 16 -0.81 -11.09 -2.16
C TYR A 16 0.44 -10.78 -1.31
N PHE A 17 0.24 -10.14 -0.15
CA PHE A 17 1.34 -9.87 0.77
C PHE A 17 1.94 -11.14 1.35
N GLN A 18 1.11 -12.11 1.74
CA GLN A 18 1.58 -13.42 2.21
C GLN A 18 2.38 -14.16 1.15
N LYS A 19 1.91 -14.20 -0.10
CA LYS A 19 2.64 -14.80 -1.22
C LYS A 19 3.98 -14.10 -1.49
N ALA A 20 4.03 -12.78 -1.30
CA ALA A 20 5.24 -11.98 -1.48
C ALA A 20 6.17 -11.96 -0.25
N GLY A 21 5.81 -12.66 0.85
CA GLY A 21 6.59 -12.65 2.09
C GLY A 21 6.58 -11.30 2.83
N ILE A 22 5.60 -10.43 2.56
CA ILE A 22 5.48 -9.11 3.17
C ILE A 22 4.61 -9.18 4.42
N ASN A 23 5.18 -8.81 5.57
CA ASN A 23 4.42 -8.53 6.77
C ASN A 23 4.01 -7.03 6.77
N ILE A 24 2.74 -6.75 6.49
CA ILE A 24 2.23 -5.37 6.46
C ILE A 24 2.23 -4.68 7.83
N HIS A 25 2.36 -5.44 8.92
CA HIS A 25 2.45 -4.93 10.30
C HIS A 25 3.89 -4.71 10.77
N ASP A 26 4.88 -5.05 9.94
CA ASP A 26 6.27 -4.77 10.25
C ASP A 26 6.47 -3.24 10.33
N PRO A 27 7.08 -2.70 11.40
CA PRO A 27 7.31 -1.27 11.57
C PRO A 27 8.04 -0.61 10.39
N LYS A 28 8.87 -1.35 9.64
CA LYS A 28 9.53 -0.83 8.43
C LYS A 28 8.56 -0.47 7.30
N ASN A 29 7.33 -1.01 7.37
CA ASN A 29 6.24 -0.78 6.43
C ASN A 29 5.22 0.25 6.97
N LEU A 30 5.51 0.87 8.11
CA LEU A 30 4.78 1.99 8.67
C LEU A 30 5.50 3.29 8.28
N VAL A 31 4.77 4.25 7.74
CA VAL A 31 5.25 5.59 7.45
C VAL A 31 4.51 6.58 8.33
N TRP A 32 5.26 7.48 8.97
CA TRP A 32 4.71 8.52 9.84
C TRP A 32 4.23 9.69 8.99
N TRP A 33 2.96 10.09 9.12
CA TRP A 33 2.45 11.27 8.42
C TRP A 33 1.63 12.24 9.25
N GLU A 34 1.64 13.50 8.83
CA GLU A 34 0.67 14.49 9.28
C GLU A 34 -0.73 14.19 8.71
N ARG A 35 -1.76 14.37 9.53
CA ARG A 35 -3.16 14.14 9.14
C ARG A 35 -3.59 15.15 8.07
N GLY A 36 -3.37 14.82 6.80
CA GLY A 36 -4.01 15.46 5.64
C GLY A 36 -5.38 14.86 5.33
N ALA A 37 -6.30 15.68 4.83
CA ALA A 37 -7.72 15.36 4.62
C ALA A 37 -7.99 14.32 3.51
N HIS A 38 -7.63 13.04 3.68
CA HIS A 38 -7.64 12.08 2.56
C HIS A 38 -8.60 10.90 2.70
N ARG A 39 -9.84 11.15 3.15
CA ARG A 39 -10.93 10.16 2.99
C ARG A 39 -11.39 10.04 1.52
N SER A 40 -11.25 11.09 0.71
CA SER A 40 -11.69 11.10 -0.69
C SER A 40 -10.78 10.29 -1.64
N ALA A 41 -9.48 10.23 -1.37
CA ALA A 41 -8.50 9.52 -2.20
C ALA A 41 -8.43 8.00 -1.94
N ALA A 42 -8.99 7.50 -0.83
CA ALA A 42 -8.91 6.10 -0.44
C ALA A 42 -9.48 5.13 -1.49
N GLY A 43 -10.53 5.54 -2.21
CA GLY A 43 -11.11 4.77 -3.31
C GLY A 43 -10.16 4.63 -4.50
N ALA A 44 -9.60 5.75 -4.97
CA ALA A 44 -8.62 5.78 -6.06
C ALA A 44 -7.35 4.99 -5.71
N TYR A 45 -6.89 5.10 -4.46
CA TYR A 45 -5.76 4.36 -3.91
C TYR A 45 -5.99 2.84 -3.95
N ASN A 46 -7.16 2.39 -3.52
CA ASN A 46 -7.54 0.98 -3.55
C ASN A 46 -7.68 0.45 -4.98
N ASN A 47 -8.20 1.25 -5.91
CA ASN A 47 -8.34 0.86 -7.32
C ASN A 47 -6.98 0.72 -8.00
N ALA A 48 -6.06 1.68 -7.80
CA ALA A 48 -4.70 1.60 -8.33
C ALA A 48 -3.99 0.33 -7.82
N ARG A 49 -4.15 0.00 -6.54
CA ARG A 49 -3.62 -1.24 -5.96
C ARG A 49 -4.24 -2.50 -6.54
N SER A 50 -5.57 -2.55 -6.67
CA SER A 50 -6.23 -3.69 -7.30
C SER A 50 -5.74 -3.91 -8.74
N ASN A 51 -5.52 -2.82 -9.50
CA ASN A 51 -4.99 -2.91 -10.85
C ASN A 51 -3.54 -3.43 -10.85
N PHE A 52 -2.69 -2.95 -9.95
CA PHE A 52 -1.32 -3.44 -9.81
C PHE A 52 -1.26 -4.94 -9.47
N PHE A 53 -2.04 -5.41 -8.51
CA PHE A 53 -2.05 -6.83 -8.13
C PHE A 53 -2.66 -7.73 -9.21
N ARG A 54 -3.63 -7.23 -10.00
CA ARG A 54 -4.13 -7.96 -11.19
C ARG A 54 -3.06 -8.07 -12.27
N ALA A 55 -2.30 -7.00 -12.51
CA ALA A 55 -1.23 -6.99 -13.50
C ALA A 55 0.02 -7.77 -13.03
N ASN A 56 0.25 -7.83 -11.72
CA ASN A 56 1.42 -8.45 -11.10
C ASN A 56 1.00 -9.47 -10.03
N PRO A 57 0.34 -10.59 -10.40
CA PRO A 57 -0.16 -11.56 -9.44
C PRO A 57 0.96 -12.24 -8.61
N ASN A 58 2.19 -12.23 -9.13
CA ASN A 58 3.41 -12.74 -8.49
C ASN A 58 4.43 -11.61 -8.24
N GLY A 59 3.97 -10.37 -8.05
CA GLY A 59 4.87 -9.24 -7.80
C GLY A 59 5.77 -9.49 -6.59
N THR A 60 7.06 -9.22 -6.74
CA THR A 60 8.02 -9.39 -5.64
C THR A 60 7.77 -8.34 -4.55
N GLY A 61 8.26 -8.61 -3.34
CA GLY A 61 8.15 -7.63 -2.24
C GLY A 61 8.71 -6.26 -2.61
N GLN A 62 9.77 -6.23 -3.41
CA GLN A 62 10.41 -5.01 -3.89
C GLN A 62 9.52 -4.23 -4.88
N GLN A 63 8.86 -4.92 -5.81
CA GLN A 63 7.91 -4.28 -6.75
C GLN A 63 6.69 -3.72 -6.02
N ILE A 64 6.18 -4.45 -5.03
CA ILE A 64 5.05 -4.03 -4.19
C ILE A 64 5.43 -2.80 -3.36
N GLN A 65 6.66 -2.75 -2.85
CA GLN A 65 7.18 -1.61 -2.09
C GLN A 65 7.38 -0.37 -2.96
N SER A 66 8.07 -0.49 -4.10
CA SER A 66 8.26 0.64 -5.02
C SER A 66 6.95 1.21 -5.56
N PHE A 67 5.95 0.35 -5.80
CA PHE A 67 4.61 0.80 -6.17
C PHE A 67 3.88 1.51 -5.03
N GLY A 68 4.05 1.04 -3.79
CA GLY A 68 3.53 1.74 -2.60
C GLY A 68 4.12 3.14 -2.47
N GLU A 69 5.44 3.27 -2.65
CA GLU A 69 6.17 4.54 -2.61
C GLU A 69 5.76 5.50 -3.72
N SER A 70 5.55 5.01 -4.95
CA SER A 70 5.10 5.86 -6.06
C SER A 70 3.67 6.37 -5.84
N LEU A 71 2.78 5.51 -5.32
CA LEU A 71 1.42 5.91 -4.97
C LEU A 71 1.38 6.95 -3.85
N MET A 72 2.25 6.80 -2.85
CA MET A 72 2.38 7.77 -1.78
C MET A 72 2.69 9.16 -2.36
N LYS A 73 3.77 9.27 -3.14
CA LYS A 73 4.14 10.51 -3.83
C LYS A 73 3.03 11.07 -4.71
N GLN A 74 2.32 10.21 -5.45
CA GLN A 74 1.26 10.63 -6.37
C GLN A 74 0.05 11.24 -5.64
N TYR A 75 -0.28 10.72 -4.47
CA TYR A 75 -1.46 11.15 -3.71
C TYR A 75 -1.12 12.13 -2.57
N GLY A 76 0.08 12.71 -2.57
CA GLY A 76 0.47 13.74 -1.58
C GLY A 76 0.51 13.22 -0.15
N PHE A 77 0.63 11.91 -0.02
CA PHE A 77 1.11 11.29 1.18
C PHE A 77 2.62 11.43 1.07
#